data_AF-A0A1G8PYU2-F1
#
_entry.id   AF-A0A1G8PYU2-F1
#
_cell.length_a   1.000
_cell.length_b   1.000
_cell.length_c   1.000
_cell.angle_alpha   90.00
_cell.angle_beta   90.00
_cell.angle_gamma   90.00
#
_symmetry.space_group_name_H-M   'P 1'
#
loop_
_entity.id
_entity.type
_entity.pdbx_description
1 polymer ?
#
loop_
_entity_poly.entity_id
_entity_poly.type
_entity_poly.pdbx_seq_one_letter_code
_entity_poly.pdbx_strand_id
1 'polypeptide(L)'
;AQHPEHQRQYQLAGTAVPNSRITGTNSPYLPGWEGFTAVLTPPAEFEVPGLISRPRRFTAKLSYQGKPFTSIPIEVSPVEAGNADHHDRVTSEALALVGLPNSSPVPCMTLPGQVAQKIHACTDPVREPRRNDRAHDLVDLQLLEALIVNESLGEVRRASIAVFAKRERHAWPPTVVAHSHWSPIYAGALEGLEDLGLAASVEEAALRVQAFIDRVDESSD
;
A
#
# COMPACT_ATOMS: atom_id res chain seq x y z
N ALA A 1 -19.47 -40.55 28.06
CA ALA A 1 -19.35 -40.05 29.44
C ALA A 1 -17.99 -39.38 29.57
N GLN A 2 -18.00 -38.11 29.96
CA GLN A 2 -16.84 -37.22 30.04
C GLN A 2 -15.91 -37.62 31.19
N HIS A 3 -14.60 -37.48 31.00
CA HIS A 3 -13.66 -37.20 32.07
C HIS A 3 -12.65 -36.12 31.63
N PRO A 4 -12.22 -35.22 32.54
CA PRO A 4 -11.55 -33.96 32.22
C PRO A 4 -10.04 -33.96 32.57
N GLU A 5 -9.41 -32.77 32.45
CA GLU A 5 -8.03 -32.38 32.81
C GLU A 5 -7.00 -32.53 31.65
N HIS A 6 -6.20 -31.53 31.27
CA HIS A 6 -5.56 -30.46 32.03
C HIS A 6 -5.50 -29.11 31.28
N GLN A 7 -5.73 -28.04 32.04
CA GLN A 7 -5.25 -26.69 31.76
C GLN A 7 -3.72 -26.66 31.73
N ARG A 8 -3.12 -26.11 30.67
CA ARG A 8 -1.85 -25.38 30.77
C ARG A 8 -1.96 -24.03 30.07
N GLN A 9 -1.97 -23.04 30.94
CA GLN A 9 -1.97 -21.61 30.75
C GLN A 9 -0.58 -21.19 30.24
N TYR A 10 -0.51 -20.69 29.00
CA TYR A 10 0.59 -19.82 28.58
C TYR A 10 0.04 -18.41 28.47
N GLN A 11 0.29 -17.66 29.53
CA GLN A 11 0.00 -16.26 29.68
C GLN A 11 1.21 -15.51 29.15
N LEU A 12 1.16 -15.07 27.89
CA LEU A 12 2.08 -14.06 27.36
C LEU A 12 1.33 -12.73 27.33
N ALA A 13 1.62 -11.93 28.34
CA ALA A 13 1.29 -10.52 28.40
C ALA A 13 2.07 -9.79 27.30
N GLY A 14 1.35 -8.99 26.52
CA GLY A 14 1.88 -8.25 25.38
C GLY A 14 0.75 -8.13 24.36
N THR A 15 0.04 -7.02 24.42
CA THR A 15 -1.13 -6.68 23.59
C THR A 15 -0.77 -6.67 22.10
N ALA A 16 -0.71 -7.85 21.49
CA ALA A 16 -0.89 -8.02 20.07
C ALA A 16 -2.38 -7.82 19.77
N VAL A 17 -2.72 -6.74 19.06
CA VAL A 17 -4.03 -6.65 18.41
C VAL A 17 -4.07 -7.79 17.39
N PRO A 18 -4.94 -8.80 17.54
CA PRO A 18 -4.89 -9.96 16.66
C PRO A 18 -5.23 -9.56 15.23
N ASN A 19 -4.46 -10.09 14.27
CA ASN A 19 -4.57 -9.98 12.82
C ASN A 19 -5.92 -10.47 12.21
N SER A 20 -6.99 -10.58 13.00
CA SER A 20 -8.28 -11.17 12.60
C SER A 20 -9.50 -10.28 12.77
N ARG A 21 -9.36 -9.01 13.18
CA ARG A 21 -10.54 -8.18 13.55
C ARG A 21 -11.08 -7.20 12.52
N ILE A 22 -10.43 -6.95 11.38
CA ILE A 22 -11.04 -6.08 10.37
C ILE A 22 -12.12 -6.82 9.55
N THR A 23 -12.11 -8.17 9.55
CA THR A 23 -13.07 -8.98 8.77
C THR A 23 -14.03 -9.82 9.62
N GLY A 24 -13.85 -9.90 10.95
CA GLY A 24 -14.56 -10.85 11.81
C GLY A 24 -15.55 -10.27 12.83
N THR A 25 -15.67 -8.94 12.97
CA THR A 25 -16.64 -8.35 13.91
C THR A 25 -17.74 -7.62 13.14
N ASN A 26 -18.99 -8.07 13.28
CA ASN A 26 -20.19 -7.32 12.86
C ASN A 26 -20.40 -6.00 13.65
N SER A 27 -19.42 -5.57 14.45
CA SER A 27 -19.43 -4.31 15.18
C SER A 27 -18.79 -3.23 14.31
N PRO A 28 -19.50 -2.12 14.00
CA PRO A 28 -18.92 -0.98 13.29
C PRO A 28 -17.92 -0.18 14.14
N TYR A 29 -17.76 -0.56 15.42
CA TYR A 29 -16.86 0.08 16.38
C TYR A 29 -15.55 -0.70 16.53
N LEU A 30 -14.45 0.03 16.40
CA LEU A 30 -13.12 -0.46 16.77
C LEU A 30 -12.86 -0.23 18.26
N PRO A 31 -12.08 -1.09 18.94
CA PRO A 31 -11.59 -0.78 20.27
C PRO A 31 -10.84 0.56 20.24
N GLY A 32 -11.15 1.44 21.20
CA GLY A 32 -10.50 2.74 21.28
C GLY A 32 -9.02 2.64 21.63
N TRP A 33 -8.26 3.68 21.29
CA TRP A 33 -6.83 3.77 21.59
C TRP A 33 -6.50 5.20 22.03
N GLU A 34 -5.98 5.38 23.25
CA GLU A 34 -5.55 6.69 23.77
C GLU A 34 -6.57 7.83 23.58
N GLY A 35 -7.85 7.54 23.84
CA GLY A 35 -8.95 8.50 23.68
C GLY A 35 -9.49 8.63 22.25
N PHE A 36 -8.86 8.01 21.26
CA PHE A 36 -9.41 7.87 19.91
C PHE A 36 -10.44 6.74 19.85
N THR A 37 -11.52 6.99 19.13
CA THR A 37 -12.52 5.98 18.74
C THR A 37 -12.85 6.13 17.26
N ALA A 38 -13.35 5.05 16.65
CA ALA A 38 -13.71 5.03 15.25
C ALA A 38 -15.07 4.37 15.03
N VAL A 39 -15.85 4.94 14.11
CA VAL A 39 -17.04 4.30 13.53
C VAL A 39 -16.80 4.10 12.04
N LEU A 40 -16.92 2.86 11.58
CA LEU A 40 -16.75 2.52 10.17
C LEU A 40 -18.07 2.70 9.40
N THR A 41 -18.02 3.30 8.22
CA THR A 41 -19.14 3.25 7.28
C THR A 41 -19.28 1.83 6.71
N PRO A 42 -20.47 1.46 6.19
CA PRO A 42 -20.62 0.20 5.47
C PRO A 42 -19.60 0.07 4.32
N PRO A 43 -18.94 -1.09 4.16
CA PRO A 43 -18.03 -1.32 3.06
C PRO A 43 -18.77 -1.44 1.73
N ALA A 44 -18.22 -0.79 0.71
CA ALA A 44 -18.65 -0.91 -0.67
C ALA A 44 -17.58 -1.63 -1.50
N GLU A 45 -17.98 -2.71 -2.18
CA GLU A 45 -17.11 -3.38 -3.16
C GLU A 45 -17.02 -2.55 -4.44
N PHE A 46 -15.87 -2.63 -5.10
CA PHE A 46 -15.69 -2.05 -6.43
C PHE A 46 -14.78 -2.93 -7.29
N GLU A 47 -14.82 -2.72 -8.60
CA GLU A 47 -14.09 -3.55 -9.56
C GLU A 47 -12.74 -2.92 -9.93
N VAL A 48 -11.69 -3.72 -9.78
CA VAL A 48 -10.34 -3.42 -10.27
C VAL A 48 -9.98 -4.46 -11.32
N PRO A 49 -9.75 -4.06 -12.59
CA PRO A 49 -9.30 -4.96 -13.63
C PRO A 49 -8.03 -5.72 -13.19
N GLY A 50 -8.03 -7.05 -13.35
CA GLY A 50 -6.90 -7.91 -12.99
C GLY A 50 -6.90 -8.43 -11.55
N LEU A 51 -7.79 -7.97 -10.66
CA LEU A 51 -7.98 -8.57 -9.34
C LEU A 51 -9.10 -9.60 -9.35
N ILE A 52 -8.81 -10.83 -8.90
CA ILE A 52 -9.78 -11.94 -8.82
C ILE A 52 -10.87 -11.65 -7.78
N SER A 53 -10.50 -11.02 -6.67
CA SER A 53 -11.44 -10.65 -5.60
C SER A 53 -11.60 -9.14 -5.52
N ARG A 54 -12.84 -8.67 -5.33
CA ARG A 54 -13.16 -7.25 -5.30
C ARG A 54 -12.61 -6.58 -4.04
N PRO A 55 -11.82 -5.50 -4.18
CA PRO A 55 -11.45 -4.69 -3.03
C PRO A 55 -12.67 -3.96 -2.46
N ARG A 56 -12.54 -3.52 -1.21
CA ARG A 56 -13.61 -2.85 -0.45
C ARG A 56 -13.16 -1.46 -0.03
N ARG A 57 -14.06 -0.48 -0.13
CA ARG A 57 -13.86 0.89 0.35
C ARG A 57 -14.84 1.22 1.46
N PHE A 58 -14.38 1.90 2.48
CA PHE A 58 -15.21 2.48 3.54
C PHE A 58 -14.49 3.67 4.16
N THR A 59 -15.09 4.32 5.14
CA THR A 59 -14.50 5.45 5.85
C THR A 59 -14.52 5.19 7.34
N ALA A 60 -13.39 5.41 8.00
CA ALA A 60 -13.32 5.48 9.46
C ALA A 60 -13.58 6.91 9.91
N LYS A 61 -14.70 7.12 10.61
CA LYS A 61 -15.03 8.40 11.25
C LYS A 61 -14.42 8.42 12.64
N LEU A 62 -13.32 9.15 12.80
CA LEU A 62 -12.56 9.23 14.04
C LEU A 62 -13.12 10.31 14.96
N SER A 63 -13.14 10.01 16.25
CA SER A 63 -13.35 10.96 17.34
C SER A 63 -12.20 10.90 18.34
N TYR A 64 -11.89 12.02 18.99
CA TYR A 64 -10.94 12.10 20.10
C TYR A 64 -11.65 12.62 21.34
N GLN A 65 -11.57 11.88 22.45
CA GLN A 65 -12.27 12.19 23.70
C GLN A 65 -13.78 12.47 23.48
N GLY A 66 -14.40 11.67 22.61
CA GLY A 66 -15.83 11.75 22.27
C GLY A 66 -16.22 12.88 21.30
N LYS A 67 -15.28 13.70 20.82
CA LYS A 67 -15.55 14.77 19.85
C LYS A 67 -15.10 14.38 18.45
N PRO A 68 -15.86 14.70 17.39
CA PRO A 68 -15.44 14.44 16.01
C PRO A 68 -14.07 15.04 15.72
N PHE A 69 -13.20 14.26 15.08
CA PHE A 69 -11.83 14.66 14.78
C PHE A 69 -11.56 14.70 13.27
N THR A 70 -11.61 13.55 12.59
CA THR A 70 -11.38 13.48 11.13
C THR A 70 -12.03 12.22 10.54
N SER A 71 -12.10 12.14 9.21
CA SER A 71 -12.57 10.96 8.47
C SER A 71 -11.47 10.44 7.56
N ILE A 72 -11.14 9.16 7.67
CA ILE A 72 -10.09 8.52 6.88
C ILE A 72 -10.73 7.53 5.89
N PRO A 73 -10.61 7.74 4.57
CA PRO A 73 -11.00 6.74 3.59
C PRO A 73 -10.05 5.53 3.68
N ILE A 74 -10.62 4.32 3.71
CA ILE A 74 -9.90 3.06 3.81
C ILE A 74 -10.26 2.20 2.60
N GLU A 75 -9.23 1.67 1.95
CA GLU A 75 -9.36 0.65 0.92
C GLU A 75 -8.68 -0.65 1.40
N VAL A 76 -9.38 -1.77 1.24
CA VAL A 76 -8.88 -3.10 1.61
C VAL A 76 -8.91 -3.98 0.36
N SER A 77 -7.72 -4.32 -0.13
CA SER A 77 -7.51 -5.22 -1.26
C SER A 77 -7.19 -6.64 -0.79
N PRO A 78 -7.55 -7.68 -1.58
CA PRO A 78 -7.13 -9.05 -1.30
C PRO A 78 -5.61 -9.21 -1.40
N VAL A 79 -5.08 -10.22 -0.70
CA VAL A 79 -3.68 -10.65 -0.84
C VAL A 79 -3.46 -11.20 -2.25
N GLU A 80 -2.32 -10.86 -2.86
CA GLU A 80 -1.90 -11.35 -4.17
C GLU A 80 -0.40 -11.60 -4.21
N ALA A 81 0.06 -12.56 -5.03
CA ALA A 81 1.48 -12.72 -5.37
C ALA A 81 2.46 -12.74 -4.16
N GLY A 82 2.04 -13.29 -3.01
CA GLY A 82 2.87 -13.33 -1.79
C GLY A 82 3.10 -11.97 -1.12
N ASN A 83 2.39 -10.91 -1.52
CA ASN A 83 2.60 -9.54 -1.04
C ASN A 83 2.29 -9.31 0.45
N ALA A 84 1.78 -10.33 1.15
CA ALA A 84 1.48 -10.30 2.58
C ALA A 84 2.29 -11.33 3.39
N ASP A 85 3.22 -12.06 2.74
CA ASP A 85 4.04 -13.08 3.41
C ASP A 85 5.07 -12.46 4.36
N HIS A 86 5.55 -11.26 4.00
CA HIS A 86 6.46 -10.44 4.79
C HIS A 86 5.94 -9.00 4.87
N HIS A 87 6.37 -8.27 5.91
CA HIS A 87 6.02 -6.87 6.10
C HIS A 87 7.15 -6.09 6.77
N ASP A 88 7.30 -4.85 6.37
CA ASP A 88 8.17 -3.88 7.04
C ASP A 88 7.43 -3.27 8.23
N ARG A 89 8.18 -2.74 9.19
CA ARG A 89 7.61 -2.08 10.37
C ARG A 89 8.01 -0.60 10.39
N VAL A 90 7.04 0.26 10.09
CA VAL A 90 7.25 1.71 10.05
C VAL A 90 6.79 2.35 11.35
N THR A 91 7.59 3.27 11.88
CA THR A 91 7.28 4.02 13.12
C THR A 91 6.98 5.48 12.80
N SER A 92 6.27 6.14 13.70
CA SER A 92 6.01 7.58 13.63
C SER A 92 6.00 8.17 15.04
N GLU A 93 6.64 9.32 15.21
CA GLU A 93 6.69 10.05 16.48
C GLU A 93 5.61 11.15 16.57
N ALA A 94 4.78 11.30 15.54
CA ALA A 94 3.82 12.41 15.43
C ALA A 94 2.89 12.53 16.64
N LEU A 95 2.50 11.39 17.24
CA LEU A 95 1.62 11.36 18.41
C LEU A 95 2.37 11.71 19.71
N ALA A 96 3.65 11.34 19.83
CA ALA A 96 4.48 11.74 20.96
C ALA A 96 4.72 13.25 21.01
N LEU A 97 4.87 13.89 19.85
CA LEU A 97 5.02 15.34 19.75
C LEU A 97 3.82 16.11 20.32
N VAL A 98 2.64 15.48 20.40
CA VAL A 98 1.42 16.08 20.98
C VAL A 98 1.05 15.49 22.35
N GLY A 99 1.98 14.81 23.01
CA GLY A 99 1.83 14.32 24.38
C GLY A 99 1.09 12.98 24.53
N LEU A 100 0.91 12.23 23.43
CA LEU A 100 0.39 10.86 23.46
C LEU A 100 1.54 9.84 23.44
N PRO A 101 1.35 8.59 23.89
CA PRO A 101 2.40 7.60 23.75
C PRO A 101 2.66 7.27 22.27
N ASN A 102 3.89 6.82 21.96
CA ASN A 102 4.21 6.30 20.64
C ASN A 102 3.27 5.15 20.26
N SER A 103 2.75 5.18 19.03
CA SER A 103 1.99 4.07 18.49
C SER A 103 2.92 2.87 18.26
N SER A 104 2.37 1.66 18.35
CA SER A 104 3.09 0.47 17.88
C SER A 104 3.50 0.62 16.41
N PRO A 105 4.67 0.10 15.99
CA PRO A 105 5.08 0.15 14.59
C PRO A 105 4.02 -0.49 13.69
N VAL A 106 3.70 0.19 12.59
CA VAL A 106 2.66 -0.21 11.63
C VAL A 106 3.25 -1.21 10.64
N PRO A 107 2.62 -2.38 10.44
CA PRO A 107 3.04 -3.31 9.39
C PRO A 107 2.69 -2.74 8.02
N CYS A 108 3.69 -2.65 7.15
CA CYS A 108 3.57 -2.15 5.78
C CYS A 108 3.99 -3.24 4.78
N MET A 109 3.38 -3.23 3.59
CA MET A 109 3.84 -4.06 2.48
C MET A 109 5.32 -3.75 2.20
N THR A 110 6.11 -4.78 1.88
CA THR A 110 7.54 -4.61 1.61
C THR A 110 7.79 -3.71 0.41
N LEU A 111 8.95 -3.05 0.36
CA LEU A 111 9.34 -2.19 -0.77
C LEU A 111 9.24 -2.91 -2.14
N PRO A 112 9.71 -4.16 -2.32
CA PRO A 112 9.53 -4.91 -3.57
C PRO A 112 8.06 -5.05 -3.98
N GLY A 113 7.17 -5.35 -3.03
CA GLY A 113 5.74 -5.47 -3.29
C GLY A 113 5.11 -4.15 -3.73
N GLN A 114 5.47 -3.05 -3.07
CA GLN A 114 4.98 -1.70 -3.42
C GLN A 114 5.43 -1.29 -4.83
N VAL A 115 6.71 -1.49 -5.17
CA VAL A 115 7.23 -1.19 -6.50
C VAL A 115 6.56 -2.02 -7.58
N ALA A 116 6.45 -3.34 -7.37
CA ALA A 116 5.79 -4.24 -8.31
C ALA A 116 4.34 -3.81 -8.63
N GLN A 117 3.55 -3.48 -7.58
CA GLN A 117 2.17 -3.04 -7.77
C GLN A 117 2.07 -1.69 -8.49
N LYS A 118 2.96 -0.74 -8.18
CA LYS A 118 2.97 0.58 -8.82
C LYS A 118 3.40 0.54 -10.28
N ILE A 119 4.47 -0.20 -10.60
CA ILE A 119 4.89 -0.41 -12.00
C ILE A 119 3.73 -1.01 -12.80
N HIS A 120 3.09 -2.06 -12.28
CA HIS A 120 1.94 -2.65 -12.97
C HIS A 120 0.81 -1.64 -13.17
N ALA A 121 0.49 -0.84 -12.15
CA ALA A 121 -0.65 0.06 -12.20
C ALA A 121 -0.42 1.24 -13.17
N CYS A 122 0.75 1.86 -13.16
CA CYS A 122 1.07 2.98 -14.07
C CYS A 122 1.27 2.53 -15.52
N THR A 123 1.53 1.24 -15.78
CA THR A 123 1.70 0.69 -17.13
C THR A 123 0.51 -0.12 -17.65
N ASP A 124 -0.59 -0.23 -16.88
CA ASP A 124 -1.79 -0.97 -17.31
C ASP A 124 -2.39 -0.35 -18.58
N PRO A 125 -2.56 -1.15 -19.67
CA PRO A 125 -3.24 -0.70 -20.88
C PRO A 125 -4.75 -0.58 -20.64
N VAL A 126 -5.14 0.54 -20.03
CA VAL A 126 -6.54 0.90 -19.83
C VAL A 126 -7.13 1.38 -21.16
N ARG A 127 -8.29 0.82 -21.54
CA ARG A 127 -9.04 1.21 -22.74
C ARG A 127 -10.19 2.14 -22.39
N GLU A 128 -10.60 2.93 -23.37
CA GLU A 128 -11.76 3.81 -23.25
C GLU A 128 -13.02 3.05 -22.78
N PRO A 129 -13.91 3.70 -22.00
CA PRO A 129 -13.90 5.13 -21.63
C PRO A 129 -12.98 5.47 -20.45
N ARG A 130 -12.33 4.48 -19.84
CA ARG A 130 -11.39 4.71 -18.73
C ARG A 130 -10.06 5.22 -19.26
N ARG A 131 -9.39 6.06 -18.46
CA ARG A 131 -8.02 6.48 -18.68
C ARG A 131 -7.16 5.98 -17.53
N ASN A 132 -5.88 5.75 -17.80
CA ASN A 132 -4.91 5.55 -16.74
C ASN A 132 -4.53 6.92 -16.21
N ASP A 133 -4.90 7.26 -14.97
CA ASP A 133 -4.62 8.57 -14.34
C ASP A 133 -3.51 8.46 -13.27
N ARG A 134 -2.66 7.45 -13.41
CA ARG A 134 -1.67 7.07 -12.39
C ARG A 134 -0.30 7.69 -12.60
N ALA A 135 -0.25 8.92 -13.12
CA ALA A 135 1.01 9.66 -13.27
C ALA A 135 1.75 9.85 -11.93
N HIS A 136 1.01 9.96 -10.82
CA HIS A 136 1.57 10.07 -9.47
C HIS A 136 2.41 8.84 -9.08
N ASP A 137 2.14 7.66 -9.63
CA ASP A 137 2.98 6.49 -9.36
C ASP A 137 4.40 6.67 -9.92
N LEU A 138 4.64 7.55 -10.90
CA LEU A 138 6.00 7.88 -11.35
C LEU A 138 6.80 8.68 -10.31
N VAL A 139 6.13 9.48 -9.47
CA VAL A 139 6.76 10.14 -8.32
C VAL A 139 7.09 9.08 -7.27
N ASP A 140 6.10 8.27 -6.91
CA ASP A 140 6.25 7.24 -5.89
C ASP A 140 7.34 6.22 -6.25
N LEU A 141 7.47 5.84 -7.53
CA LEU A 141 8.51 4.91 -7.98
C LEU A 141 9.92 5.49 -7.85
N GLN A 142 10.11 6.80 -8.05
CA GLN A 142 11.40 7.46 -7.82
C GLN A 142 11.74 7.52 -6.32
N LEU A 143 10.74 7.76 -5.47
CA LEU A 143 10.90 7.73 -4.02
C LEU A 143 11.22 6.32 -3.51
N LEU A 144 10.50 5.30 -4.02
CA LEU A 144 10.74 3.90 -3.66
C LEU A 144 12.10 3.40 -4.16
N GLU A 145 12.52 3.78 -5.37
CA GLU A 145 13.86 3.49 -5.89
C GLU A 145 14.94 4.03 -4.94
N ALA A 146 14.77 5.24 -4.41
CA ALA A 146 15.70 5.83 -3.44
C ALA A 146 15.75 5.07 -2.09
N LEU A 147 14.66 4.40 -1.70
CA LEU A 147 14.60 3.56 -0.49
C LEU A 147 15.19 2.15 -0.70
N ILE A 148 15.16 1.64 -1.94
CA ILE A 148 15.63 0.30 -2.33
C ILE A 148 17.16 0.18 -2.38
N VAL A 149 17.92 1.25 -2.13
CA VAL A 149 19.40 1.23 -2.15
C VAL A 149 20.00 0.12 -1.27
N ASN A 150 19.30 -0.33 -0.23
CA ASN A 150 19.73 -1.41 0.66
C ASN A 150 19.05 -2.76 0.40
N GLU A 151 18.15 -2.85 -0.59
CA GLU A 151 17.36 -4.04 -0.91
C GLU A 151 17.84 -4.69 -2.22
N SER A 152 17.53 -5.98 -2.40
CA SER A 152 17.88 -6.70 -3.63
C SER A 152 16.95 -6.31 -4.78
N LEU A 153 17.50 -5.82 -5.89
CA LEU A 153 16.73 -5.66 -7.13
C LEU A 153 16.15 -6.99 -7.63
N GLY A 154 16.79 -8.12 -7.32
CA GLY A 154 16.27 -9.45 -7.61
C GLY A 154 14.93 -9.73 -6.90
N GLU A 155 14.74 -9.23 -5.68
CA GLU A 155 13.45 -9.32 -4.98
C GLU A 155 12.37 -8.48 -5.65
N VAL A 156 12.71 -7.26 -6.08
CA VAL A 156 11.82 -6.39 -6.86
C VAL A 156 11.42 -7.06 -8.17
N ARG A 157 12.37 -7.72 -8.84
CA ARG A 157 12.13 -8.48 -10.09
C ARG A 157 11.18 -9.64 -9.86
N ARG A 158 11.43 -10.48 -8.85
CA ARG A 158 10.55 -11.61 -8.49
C ARG A 158 9.14 -11.14 -8.14
N ALA A 159 9.01 -10.10 -7.33
CA ALA A 159 7.71 -9.53 -6.98
C ALA A 159 6.98 -8.98 -8.20
N SER A 160 7.70 -8.29 -9.10
CA SER A 160 7.12 -7.73 -10.32
C SER A 160 6.61 -8.81 -11.27
N ILE A 161 7.42 -9.84 -11.54
CA ILE A 161 6.98 -10.99 -12.36
C ILE A 161 5.74 -11.66 -11.74
N ALA A 162 5.73 -11.86 -10.43
CA ALA A 162 4.60 -12.49 -9.73
C ALA A 162 3.32 -11.65 -9.82
N VAL A 163 3.39 -10.32 -9.64
CA VAL A 163 2.23 -9.42 -9.77
C VAL A 163 1.71 -9.40 -11.21
N PHE A 164 2.59 -9.28 -12.21
CA PHE A 164 2.21 -9.27 -13.62
C PHE A 164 1.56 -10.59 -14.05
N ALA A 165 2.17 -11.72 -13.68
CA ALA A 165 1.62 -13.05 -13.93
C ALA A 165 0.28 -13.28 -13.21
N LYS A 166 0.09 -12.71 -12.01
CA LYS A 166 -1.16 -12.86 -11.26
C LYS A 166 -2.31 -12.05 -11.85
N ARG A 167 -2.04 -10.86 -12.36
CA ARG A 167 -3.06 -9.93 -12.88
C ARG A 167 -3.40 -10.16 -14.35
N GLU A 168 -2.48 -10.76 -15.13
CA GLU A 168 -2.68 -11.16 -16.54
C GLU A 168 -3.21 -10.02 -17.45
N ARG A 169 -2.78 -8.79 -17.19
CA ARG A 169 -3.20 -7.60 -17.96
C ARG A 169 -2.26 -7.28 -19.12
N HIS A 170 -0.96 -7.35 -18.86
CA HIS A 170 0.15 -7.11 -19.78
C HIS A 170 1.41 -7.79 -19.24
N ALA A 171 2.46 -7.88 -20.07
CA ALA A 171 3.67 -8.63 -19.75
C ALA A 171 4.71 -7.79 -19.00
N TRP A 172 5.54 -8.47 -18.22
CA TRP A 172 6.80 -7.94 -17.69
C TRP A 172 7.95 -8.21 -18.69
N PRO A 173 8.93 -7.29 -18.84
CA PRO A 173 8.91 -5.92 -18.36
C PRO A 173 7.97 -5.04 -19.21
N PRO A 174 7.27 -4.07 -18.60
CA PRO A 174 6.42 -3.15 -19.34
C PRO A 174 7.24 -2.00 -19.97
N THR A 175 6.60 -1.26 -20.87
CA THR A 175 7.08 0.04 -21.32
C THR A 175 6.30 1.15 -20.62
N VAL A 176 7.00 2.14 -20.06
CA VAL A 176 6.39 3.32 -19.45
C VAL A 176 6.01 4.31 -20.55
N VAL A 177 4.72 4.67 -20.60
CA VAL A 177 4.19 5.65 -21.57
C VAL A 177 3.66 6.86 -20.82
N ALA A 178 4.30 8.02 -21.01
CA ALA A 178 3.76 9.29 -20.53
C ALA A 178 2.55 9.68 -21.39
N HIS A 179 1.35 9.49 -20.85
CA HIS A 179 0.12 9.88 -21.54
C HIS A 179 -0.05 11.40 -21.58
N SER A 180 -0.65 11.94 -22.65
CA SER A 180 -0.76 13.38 -22.87
C SER A 180 -1.51 14.15 -21.77
N HIS A 181 -2.38 13.48 -21.01
CA HIS A 181 -3.12 14.09 -19.89
C HIS A 181 -2.38 14.00 -18.55
N TRP A 182 -1.19 13.39 -18.48
CA TRP A 182 -0.46 13.17 -17.24
C TRP A 182 0.30 14.36 -16.72
N SER A 183 0.73 15.30 -17.56
CA SER A 183 1.55 16.45 -17.13
C SER A 183 0.96 17.20 -15.93
N PRO A 184 -0.33 17.58 -15.88
CA PRO A 184 -0.91 18.23 -14.69
C PRO A 184 -1.02 17.30 -13.47
N ILE A 185 -1.25 15.99 -13.67
CA ILE A 185 -1.34 15.02 -12.58
C ILE A 185 0.04 14.84 -11.92
N TYR A 186 1.08 14.71 -12.74
CA TYR A 186 2.46 14.58 -12.28
C TYR A 186 2.94 15.84 -11.56
N ALA A 187 2.69 17.02 -12.12
CA ALA A 187 3.04 18.29 -11.49
C ALA A 187 2.37 18.46 -10.12
N GLY A 188 1.09 18.10 -9.99
CA GLY A 188 0.41 18.12 -8.68
C GLY A 188 0.96 17.10 -7.69
N ALA A 189 1.43 15.95 -8.15
CA ALA A 189 2.06 14.95 -7.30
C ALA A 189 3.48 15.35 -6.82
N LEU A 190 4.13 16.29 -7.51
CA LEU A 190 5.44 16.82 -7.13
C LEU A 190 5.38 17.95 -6.10
N GLU A 191 4.20 18.53 -5.84
CA GLU A 191 4.06 19.70 -4.96
C GLU A 191 4.61 19.39 -3.56
N GLY A 192 5.59 20.19 -3.10
CA GLY A 192 6.26 20.03 -1.81
C GLY A 192 7.41 19.02 -1.79
N LEU A 193 7.82 18.49 -2.95
CA LEU A 193 8.92 17.54 -3.13
C LEU A 193 10.06 18.10 -3.99
N GLU A 194 10.07 19.40 -4.27
CA GLU A 194 10.98 20.04 -5.24
C GLU A 194 12.47 19.88 -4.87
N ASP A 195 12.77 19.81 -3.57
CA ASP A 195 14.14 19.69 -3.06
C ASP A 195 14.68 18.25 -3.09
N LEU A 196 13.89 17.26 -3.51
CA LEU A 196 14.28 15.84 -3.49
C LEU A 196 14.98 15.34 -4.76
N GLY A 197 15.25 16.22 -5.75
CA GLY A 197 15.93 15.84 -6.98
C GLY A 197 15.17 14.82 -7.83
N LEU A 198 13.83 14.90 -7.79
CA LEU A 198 12.94 14.13 -8.66
C LEU A 198 12.94 14.71 -10.08
N ALA A 199 12.52 13.90 -11.06
CA ALA A 199 12.35 14.37 -12.43
C ALA A 199 11.40 15.58 -12.50
N ALA A 200 11.72 16.59 -13.31
CA ALA A 200 10.97 17.84 -13.32
C ALA A 200 9.72 17.79 -14.22
N SER A 201 9.66 16.83 -15.13
CA SER A 201 8.55 16.61 -16.05
C SER A 201 8.12 15.14 -16.08
N VAL A 202 6.89 14.89 -16.57
CA VAL A 202 6.38 13.53 -16.69
C VAL A 202 7.16 12.71 -17.72
N GLU A 203 7.68 13.36 -18.76
CA GLU A 203 8.52 12.74 -19.78
C GLU A 203 9.86 12.29 -19.20
N GLU A 204 10.51 13.14 -18.41
CA GLU A 204 11.74 12.78 -17.68
C GLU A 204 11.47 11.67 -16.65
N ALA A 205 10.35 11.75 -15.95
CA ALA A 205 9.94 10.74 -14.97
C ALA A 205 9.72 9.38 -15.62
N ALA A 206 9.07 9.35 -16.80
CA ALA A 206 8.87 8.12 -17.56
C ALA A 206 10.20 7.49 -18.00
N LEU A 207 11.15 8.29 -18.47
CA LEU A 207 12.50 7.81 -18.84
C LEU A 207 13.25 7.25 -17.62
N ARG A 208 13.20 7.95 -16.49
CA ARG A 208 13.85 7.52 -15.25
C ARG A 208 13.25 6.23 -14.71
N VAL A 209 11.92 6.13 -14.67
CA VAL A 209 11.23 4.91 -14.24
C VAL A 209 11.45 3.76 -15.21
N GLN A 210 11.54 4.01 -16.52
CA GLN A 210 11.91 2.98 -17.49
C GLN A 210 13.32 2.45 -17.22
N ALA A 211 14.30 3.34 -17.03
CA ALA A 211 15.66 2.92 -16.69
C ALA A 211 15.72 2.13 -15.36
N PHE A 212 14.88 2.46 -14.39
CA PHE A 212 14.73 1.67 -13.17
C PHE A 212 14.19 0.27 -13.46
N ILE A 213 13.12 0.15 -14.25
CA ILE A 213 12.53 -1.14 -14.67
C ILE A 213 13.56 -1.99 -15.40
N ASP A 214 14.34 -1.40 -16.31
CA ASP A 214 15.37 -2.12 -17.07
C ASP A 214 16.44 -2.71 -16.13
N ARG A 215 16.92 -1.93 -15.15
CA ARG A 215 17.85 -2.43 -14.12
C ARG A 215 17.25 -3.53 -13.25
N VAL A 216 15.96 -3.44 -12.93
CA VAL A 216 15.25 -4.50 -12.20
C VAL A 216 15.18 -5.76 -13.05
N ASP A 217 14.87 -5.67 -14.34
CA ASP A 217 14.76 -6.85 -15.21
C ASP A 217 16.11 -7.54 -15.45
N GLU A 218 17.20 -6.77 -15.55
CA GLU A 218 18.57 -7.27 -15.69
C GLU A 218 19.12 -7.92 -14.39
N SER A 219 18.47 -7.68 -13.25
CA SER A 219 18.93 -8.24 -11.97
C SER A 219 18.79 -9.77 -11.93
N SER A 220 19.84 -10.43 -11.46
CA SER A 220 19.81 -11.88 -11.16
C SER A 220 19.39 -12.10 -9.71
N ASP A 221 18.90 -13.32 -9.42
CA ASP A 221 18.58 -13.76 -8.05
C ASP A 221 19.81 -13.82 -7.13
#